data_AF-A0A8S8YZL9-F1
#
_entry.id   AF-A0A8S8YZL9-F1
#
_cell.length_a   1.000
_cell.length_b   1.000
_cell.length_c   1.000
_cell.angle_alpha   90.00
_cell.angle_beta   90.00
_cell.angle_gamma   90.00
#
_symmetry.space_group_name_H-M   'P 1'
#
loop_
_entity.id
_entity.type
_entity.pdbx_description
1 polymer ?
#
loop_
_entity_poly.entity_id
_entity_poly.type
_entity_poly.pdbx_seq_one_letter_code
_entity_poly.pdbx_strand_id
1 'polypeptide(L)'
;MKEGSTQNVMGFAWTLLPFFEGGMLDSDESSLRNLGQTMARLHQIPLDECFPDDYRMGWSLFERMYAMADEANEWTEFLVNLKEESNKLQGRIHEDLPRGVLHGDLFPDNVIGEGSVSAILDLEEAWIGPCAFDLVMAFVGFGWQNGAPIRERWDALLTGYQSVRPLTGF
;
A
#
# COMPACT_ATOMS: atom_id res chain seq x y z
N MET A 1 -22.84 18.13 -6.57
CA MET A 1 -21.96 17.16 -7.26
C MET A 1 -22.75 15.89 -7.48
N LYS A 2 -22.47 15.16 -8.58
CA LYS A 2 -23.01 13.81 -8.76
C LYS A 2 -22.02 12.83 -8.12
N GLU A 3 -22.49 11.67 -7.68
CA GLU A 3 -21.60 10.61 -7.20
C GLU A 3 -20.57 10.26 -8.29
N GLY A 4 -19.32 10.08 -7.89
CA GLY A 4 -18.17 9.88 -8.78
C GLY A 4 -17.67 11.14 -9.49
N SER A 5 -18.22 12.32 -9.22
CA SER A 5 -17.72 13.57 -9.82
C SER A 5 -16.60 14.20 -9.00
N THR A 6 -15.51 14.59 -9.66
CA THR A 6 -14.45 15.43 -9.11
C THR A 6 -14.61 16.88 -9.56
N GLN A 7 -14.41 17.83 -8.65
CA GLN A 7 -14.46 19.27 -8.93
C GLN A 7 -13.27 19.99 -8.30
N ASN A 8 -12.70 20.95 -9.03
CA ASN A 8 -11.72 21.87 -8.44
C ASN A 8 -12.45 23.08 -7.84
N VAL A 9 -12.28 23.31 -6.54
CA VAL A 9 -12.86 24.44 -5.82
C VAL A 9 -11.74 25.14 -5.05
N MET A 10 -11.47 26.40 -5.41
CA MET A 10 -10.41 27.23 -4.80
C MET A 10 -9.01 26.59 -4.82
N GLY A 11 -8.68 25.83 -5.87
CA GLY A 11 -7.38 25.16 -6.01
C GLY A 11 -7.31 23.77 -5.37
N PHE A 12 -8.35 23.34 -4.66
CA PHE A 12 -8.43 21.99 -4.09
C PHE A 12 -9.31 21.09 -4.95
N ALA A 13 -8.90 19.84 -5.14
CA ALA A 13 -9.72 18.82 -5.77
C ALA A 13 -10.65 18.19 -4.72
N TRP A 14 -11.94 18.13 -5.04
CA TRP A 14 -12.99 17.51 -4.23
C TRP A 14 -13.65 16.39 -5.02
N THR A 15 -13.77 15.20 -4.43
CA THR A 15 -14.46 14.06 -5.06
C THR A 15 -15.63 13.63 -4.18
N LEU A 16 -16.80 13.42 -4.78
CA LEU A 16 -17.96 12.85 -4.08
C LEU A 16 -18.01 11.34 -4.32
N LEU A 17 -17.79 10.55 -3.27
CA LEU A 17 -17.79 9.09 -3.31
C LEU A 17 -19.03 8.51 -2.61
N PRO A 18 -19.45 7.29 -2.97
CA PRO A 18 -20.44 6.56 -2.17
C PRO A 18 -19.96 6.39 -0.73
N PHE A 19 -20.91 6.46 0.20
CA PHE A 19 -20.68 6.06 1.58
C PHE A 19 -20.85 4.54 1.70
N PHE A 20 -19.87 3.88 2.31
CA PHE A 20 -19.95 2.46 2.63
C PHE A 20 -20.26 2.28 4.12
N GLU A 21 -21.39 1.65 4.42
CA GLU A 21 -21.75 1.27 5.78
C GLU A 21 -20.85 0.14 6.28
N GLY A 22 -20.45 0.20 7.54
CA GLY A 22 -19.63 -0.84 8.19
C GLY A 22 -18.57 -0.27 9.13
N GLY A 23 -17.86 -1.17 9.79
CA GLY A 23 -16.65 -0.87 10.55
C GLY A 23 -15.38 -1.11 9.74
N MET A 24 -14.24 -0.72 10.32
CA MET A 24 -12.93 -1.14 9.83
C MET A 24 -12.84 -2.67 9.87
N LEU A 25 -12.21 -3.25 8.86
CA LEU A 25 -12.06 -4.71 8.75
C LEU A 25 -11.26 -5.26 9.93
N ASP A 26 -11.77 -6.34 10.52
CA ASP A 26 -11.07 -7.08 11.56
C ASP A 26 -9.83 -7.84 11.03
N SER A 27 -9.00 -8.32 11.96
CA SER A 27 -7.81 -9.12 11.66
C SER A 27 -7.99 -10.63 11.93
N ASP A 28 -9.24 -11.11 11.89
CA ASP A 28 -9.53 -12.55 11.97
C ASP A 28 -9.19 -13.27 10.65
N GLU A 29 -9.13 -14.60 10.68
CA GLU A 29 -8.71 -15.40 9.54
C GLU A 29 -9.58 -15.17 8.28
N SER A 30 -10.90 -15.02 8.43
CA SER A 30 -11.81 -14.87 7.30
C SER A 30 -11.63 -13.52 6.62
N SER A 31 -11.51 -12.46 7.42
CA SER A 31 -11.23 -11.10 6.97
C SER A 31 -9.91 -11.01 6.21
N LEU A 32 -8.82 -11.55 6.76
CA LEU A 32 -7.49 -11.47 6.12
C LEU A 32 -7.39 -12.33 4.87
N ARG A 33 -8.03 -13.50 4.87
CA ARG A 33 -8.14 -14.32 3.65
C ARG A 33 -8.90 -13.58 2.55
N ASN A 34 -9.99 -12.91 2.88
CA ASN A 34 -10.74 -12.12 1.89
C ASN A 34 -9.97 -10.87 1.45
N LEU A 35 -9.25 -10.20 2.35
CA LEU A 35 -8.36 -9.08 2.03
C LEU A 35 -7.30 -9.50 1.02
N GLY A 36 -6.62 -10.62 1.24
CA GLY A 36 -5.64 -11.16 0.31
C GLY A 36 -6.23 -11.43 -1.08
N GLN A 37 -7.43 -12.00 -1.14
CA GLN A 37 -8.14 -12.21 -2.41
C GLN A 37 -8.47 -10.88 -3.11
N THR A 38 -8.90 -9.87 -2.36
CA THR A 38 -9.27 -8.56 -2.90
C THR A 38 -8.05 -7.81 -3.43
N MET A 39 -6.93 -7.84 -2.71
CA MET A 39 -5.65 -7.31 -3.17
C MET A 39 -5.17 -8.00 -4.45
N ALA A 40 -5.27 -9.33 -4.52
CA ALA A 40 -4.87 -10.06 -5.73
C ALA A 40 -5.68 -9.62 -6.96
N ARG A 41 -6.97 -9.28 -6.79
CA ARG A 41 -7.81 -8.73 -7.86
C ARG A 41 -7.43 -7.29 -8.21
N LEU A 42 -7.17 -6.44 -7.21
CA LEU A 42 -6.66 -5.08 -7.40
C LEU A 42 -5.40 -5.09 -8.26
N HIS A 43 -4.45 -5.95 -7.92
CA HIS A 43 -3.18 -6.11 -8.64
C HIS A 43 -3.33 -6.67 -10.07
N GLN A 44 -4.52 -7.15 -10.45
CA GLN A 44 -4.83 -7.63 -11.80
C GLN A 44 -5.55 -6.59 -12.65
N ILE A 45 -5.86 -5.41 -12.10
CA ILE A 45 -6.38 -4.29 -12.89
C ILE A 45 -5.36 -3.97 -13.99
N PRO A 46 -5.80 -3.78 -15.26
CA PRO A 46 -4.91 -3.39 -16.34
C PRO A 46 -4.13 -2.12 -15.98
N LEU A 47 -2.84 -2.13 -16.30
CA LEU A 47 -2.01 -0.95 -16.13
C LEU A 47 -2.53 0.17 -17.03
N ASP A 48 -2.57 1.38 -16.49
CA ASP A 48 -3.03 2.58 -17.17
C ASP A 48 -2.11 3.75 -16.79
N GLU A 49 -1.93 4.70 -17.70
CA GLU A 49 -1.07 5.87 -17.51
C GLU A 49 -1.59 6.82 -16.41
N CYS A 50 -2.84 6.63 -15.95
CA CYS A 50 -3.39 7.40 -14.83
C CYS A 50 -2.70 7.09 -13.48
N PHE A 51 -2.01 5.95 -13.37
CA PHE A 51 -1.26 5.60 -12.16
C PHE A 51 0.23 5.95 -12.31
N PRO A 52 0.85 6.61 -11.32
CA PRO A 52 2.30 6.82 -11.30
C PRO A 52 3.05 5.48 -11.18
N ASP A 53 4.28 5.42 -11.68
CA ASP A 53 5.17 4.27 -11.57
C ASP A 53 6.28 4.44 -10.52
N ASP A 54 6.26 5.57 -9.82
CA ASP A 54 7.10 5.90 -8.68
C ASP A 54 6.24 6.07 -7.42
N TYR A 55 6.64 5.41 -6.33
CA TYR A 55 5.94 5.54 -5.06
C TYR A 55 6.25 6.91 -4.45
N ARG A 56 5.21 7.71 -4.23
CA ARG A 56 5.31 9.11 -3.77
C ARG A 56 6.09 9.27 -2.47
N MET A 57 5.99 8.28 -1.58
CA MET A 57 6.68 8.22 -0.29
C MET A 57 7.92 7.31 -0.30
N GLY A 58 8.45 7.00 -1.50
CA GLY A 58 9.59 6.11 -1.71
C GLY A 58 10.91 6.83 -1.98
N TRP A 59 11.78 6.17 -2.75
CA TRP A 59 13.17 6.58 -2.99
C TRP A 59 13.31 8.00 -3.53
N SER A 60 12.45 8.41 -4.47
CA SER A 60 12.49 9.76 -5.05
C SER A 60 12.20 10.86 -4.03
N LEU A 61 11.37 10.60 -3.01
CA LEU A 61 11.19 11.53 -1.90
C LEU A 61 12.44 11.58 -1.03
N PHE A 62 13.06 10.43 -0.77
CA PHE A 62 14.25 10.34 0.08
C PHE A 62 15.42 11.11 -0.53
N GLU A 63 15.68 10.93 -1.83
CA GLU A 63 16.71 11.69 -2.55
C GLU A 63 16.48 13.20 -2.51
N ARG A 64 15.23 13.65 -2.63
CA ARG A 64 14.89 15.08 -2.46
C ARG A 64 15.16 15.58 -1.05
N MET A 65 14.82 14.80 -0.02
CA MET A 65 15.13 15.16 1.36
C MET A 65 16.64 15.24 1.59
N TYR A 66 17.43 14.34 1.00
CA TYR A 66 18.88 14.37 1.08
C TYR A 66 19.45 15.62 0.40
N ALA A 67 18.99 15.96 -0.80
CA ALA A 67 19.41 17.17 -1.51
C ALA A 67 19.09 18.43 -0.71
N MET A 68 17.89 18.52 -0.11
CA MET A 68 17.52 19.64 0.75
C MET A 68 18.42 19.74 2.00
N ALA A 69 18.77 18.61 2.62
CA ALA A 69 19.68 18.57 3.75
C ALA A 69 21.10 18.97 3.37
N ASP A 70 21.57 18.58 2.18
CA ASP A 70 22.87 18.99 1.63
C ASP A 70 22.90 20.50 1.34
N GLU A 71 21.86 21.05 0.73
CA GLU A 71 21.74 22.49 0.45
C GLU A 71 21.69 23.35 1.72
N ALA A 72 20.93 22.90 2.72
CA ALA A 72 20.82 23.59 4.01
C ALA A 72 22.00 23.32 4.95
N ASN A 73 22.82 22.29 4.68
CA ASN A 73 23.79 21.72 5.60
C ASN A 73 23.16 21.31 6.96
N GLU A 74 21.96 20.72 6.90
CA GLU A 74 21.13 20.34 8.05
C GLU A 74 20.84 18.83 8.06
N TRP A 75 21.87 18.02 8.31
CA TRP A 75 21.72 16.58 8.46
C TRP A 75 21.29 16.20 9.88
N THR A 76 20.07 15.68 10.02
CA THR A 76 19.58 15.08 11.26
C THR A 76 20.00 13.61 11.36
N GLU A 77 20.07 13.08 12.58
CA GLU A 77 20.34 11.64 12.79
C GLU A 77 19.34 10.74 12.04
N PHE A 78 18.07 11.16 11.96
CA PHE A 78 17.05 10.47 11.16
C PHE A 78 17.43 10.38 9.68
N LEU A 79 17.83 11.50 9.06
CA LEU A 79 18.18 11.52 7.64
C LEU A 79 19.43 10.71 7.35
N VAL A 80 20.42 10.75 8.25
CA VAL A 80 21.63 9.90 8.15
C VAL A 80 21.23 8.43 8.18
N ASN A 81 20.45 8.00 9.18
CA ASN A 81 19.99 6.61 9.30
C ASN A 81 19.13 6.18 8.09
N LEU A 82 18.23 7.05 7.64
CA LEU A 82 17.39 6.77 6.47
C LEU A 82 18.24 6.57 5.21
N LYS A 83 19.28 7.40 5.00
CA LYS A 83 20.20 7.27 3.85
C LYS A 83 21.03 5.98 3.94
N GLU A 84 21.50 5.62 5.11
CA GLU A 84 22.24 4.37 5.30
C GLU A 84 21.39 3.13 5.04
N GLU A 85 20.17 3.08 5.59
CA GLU A 85 19.27 1.94 5.42
C GLU A 85 18.71 1.82 4.00
N SER A 86 18.32 2.94 3.38
CA SER A 86 17.86 2.94 1.98
C SER A 86 18.94 2.41 1.03
N ASN A 87 20.18 2.86 1.18
CA ASN A 87 21.32 2.37 0.38
C ASN A 87 21.56 0.86 0.57
N LYS A 88 21.40 0.33 1.79
CA LYS A 88 21.54 -1.11 2.06
C LYS A 88 20.43 -1.94 1.39
N LEU A 89 19.22 -1.38 1.28
CA LEU A 89 18.03 -2.09 0.80
C LEU A 89 17.84 -1.98 -0.72
N GLN A 90 18.15 -0.84 -1.33
CA GLN A 90 17.85 -0.57 -2.73
C GLN A 90 18.46 -1.63 -3.66
N GLY A 91 19.70 -2.07 -3.41
CA GLY A 91 20.37 -3.13 -4.18
C GLY A 91 19.92 -4.56 -3.88
N ARG A 92 18.97 -4.77 -2.95
CA ARG A 92 18.46 -6.09 -2.56
C ARG A 92 17.06 -6.38 -3.10
N ILE A 93 16.35 -5.37 -3.59
CA ILE A 93 15.02 -5.54 -4.16
C ILE A 93 15.19 -5.93 -5.62
N HIS A 94 14.65 -7.09 -5.99
CA HIS A 94 14.73 -7.60 -7.36
C HIS A 94 13.85 -6.75 -8.29
N GLU A 95 14.40 -6.32 -9.43
CA GLU A 95 13.67 -5.53 -10.43
C GLU A 95 12.56 -6.34 -11.12
N ASP A 96 12.73 -7.66 -11.22
CA ASP A 96 11.82 -8.57 -11.92
C ASP A 96 10.61 -9.03 -11.07
N LEU A 97 10.33 -8.36 -9.95
CA LEU A 97 9.15 -8.67 -9.13
C LEU A 97 7.86 -8.48 -9.96
N PRO A 98 6.86 -9.38 -9.83
CA PRO A 98 5.58 -9.19 -10.51
C PRO A 98 4.93 -7.86 -10.11
N ARG A 99 4.63 -7.03 -11.12
CA ARG A 99 4.05 -5.70 -10.95
C ARG A 99 2.53 -5.69 -11.14
N GLY A 100 1.87 -4.67 -10.61
CA GLY A 100 0.43 -4.41 -10.73
C GLY A 100 0.07 -3.03 -10.20
N VAL A 101 -1.20 -2.65 -10.34
CA VAL A 101 -1.76 -1.49 -9.62
C VAL A 101 -1.81 -1.83 -8.14
N LEU A 102 -1.19 -0.97 -7.33
CA LEU A 102 -1.12 -1.07 -5.87
C LEU A 102 -1.97 0.03 -5.25
N HIS A 103 -2.44 -0.20 -4.03
CA HIS A 103 -3.03 0.80 -3.17
C HIS A 103 -1.99 1.80 -2.65
N GLY A 104 -0.82 1.32 -2.23
CA GLY A 104 0.24 2.16 -1.68
C GLY A 104 0.05 2.63 -0.23
N ASP A 105 -1.08 2.30 0.41
CA ASP A 105 -1.36 2.67 1.82
C ASP A 105 -2.40 1.72 2.49
N LEU A 106 -2.27 0.41 2.28
CA LEU A 106 -3.31 -0.55 2.65
C LEU A 106 -3.28 -0.94 4.15
N PHE A 107 -3.74 -0.03 5.00
CA PHE A 107 -3.87 -0.20 6.46
C PHE A 107 -5.33 -0.41 6.90
N PRO A 108 -5.58 -0.86 8.16
CA PRO A 108 -6.93 -1.17 8.64
C PRO A 108 -7.95 -0.02 8.55
N ASP A 109 -7.49 1.21 8.66
CA ASP A 109 -8.31 2.42 8.51
C ASP A 109 -8.81 2.64 7.08
N ASN A 110 -8.12 2.10 6.07
CA ASN A 110 -8.49 2.18 4.66
C ASN A 110 -9.33 0.99 4.17
N VAL A 111 -9.70 0.05 5.04
CA VAL A 111 -10.48 -1.13 4.65
C VAL A 111 -11.73 -1.27 5.50
N ILE A 112 -12.89 -1.23 4.86
CA ILE A 112 -14.20 -1.46 5.50
C ILE A 112 -14.64 -2.90 5.27
N GLY A 113 -15.12 -3.56 6.31
CA GLY A 113 -15.68 -4.90 6.19
C GLY A 113 -15.98 -5.59 7.52
N GLU A 114 -16.68 -6.73 7.44
CA GLU A 114 -16.97 -7.62 8.56
C GLU A 114 -16.88 -9.07 8.07
N GLY A 115 -15.83 -9.79 8.46
CA GLY A 115 -15.50 -11.14 7.94
C GLY A 115 -15.15 -11.20 6.44
N SER A 116 -15.33 -10.10 5.71
CA SER A 116 -15.00 -9.92 4.30
C SER A 116 -14.89 -8.43 3.99
N VAL A 117 -14.08 -8.08 2.99
CA VAL A 117 -13.90 -6.71 2.52
C VAL A 117 -15.14 -6.24 1.79
N SER A 118 -15.73 -5.15 2.28
CA SER A 118 -16.82 -4.42 1.64
C SER A 118 -16.30 -3.30 0.74
N ALA A 119 -15.25 -2.58 1.18
CA ALA A 119 -14.62 -1.51 0.41
C ALA A 119 -13.15 -1.33 0.81
N ILE A 120 -12.36 -0.91 -0.16
CA ILE A 120 -11.02 -0.34 0.05
C ILE A 120 -11.13 1.14 -0.34
N LEU A 121 -10.70 2.01 0.56
CA LEU A 121 -10.84 3.46 0.47
C LEU A 121 -9.48 4.11 0.22
N ASP A 122 -9.47 5.40 -0.07
CA ASP A 122 -8.25 6.23 -0.12
C ASP A 122 -7.15 5.77 -1.10
N LEU A 123 -7.49 5.81 -2.39
CA LEU A 123 -6.61 5.42 -3.50
C LEU A 123 -5.64 6.55 -3.93
N GLU A 124 -5.39 7.55 -3.09
CA GLU A 124 -4.53 8.68 -3.47
C GLU A 124 -3.04 8.31 -3.59
N GLU A 125 -2.61 7.27 -2.88
CA GLU A 125 -1.28 6.68 -2.97
C GLU A 125 -1.16 5.57 -4.02
N ALA A 126 -2.21 5.33 -4.81
CA ALA A 126 -2.21 4.24 -5.78
C ALA A 126 -1.15 4.43 -6.86
N TRP A 127 -0.41 3.36 -7.18
CA TRP A 127 0.74 3.41 -8.08
C TRP A 127 1.03 2.05 -8.72
N ILE A 128 1.87 2.01 -9.75
CA ILE A 128 2.29 0.78 -10.43
C ILE A 128 3.64 0.33 -9.86
N GLY A 129 3.59 -0.70 -9.03
CA GLY A 129 4.76 -1.20 -8.30
C GLY A 129 4.81 -2.72 -8.17
N PRO A 130 5.81 -3.24 -7.43
CA PRO A 130 5.89 -4.66 -7.12
C PRO A 130 4.76 -5.06 -6.16
N CYS A 131 3.92 -6.02 -6.55
CA CYS A 131 2.78 -6.49 -5.76
C CYS A 131 3.11 -6.96 -4.34
N ALA A 132 4.36 -7.33 -4.09
CA ALA A 132 4.84 -7.68 -2.76
C ALA A 132 4.78 -6.50 -1.76
N PHE A 133 4.82 -5.26 -2.26
CA PHE A 133 4.78 -4.05 -1.44
C PHE A 133 3.48 -3.97 -0.64
N ASP A 134 2.32 -4.01 -1.31
CA ASP A 134 1.01 -3.98 -0.65
C ASP A 134 0.79 -5.18 0.27
N LEU A 135 1.30 -6.38 -0.08
CA LEU A 135 1.24 -7.57 0.78
C LEU A 135 1.94 -7.35 2.12
N VAL A 136 3.14 -6.80 2.09
CA VAL A 136 3.91 -6.51 3.30
C VAL A 136 3.27 -5.36 4.08
N MET A 137 2.80 -4.33 3.39
CA MET A 137 2.11 -3.19 4.00
C MET A 137 0.85 -3.62 4.75
N ALA A 138 -0.02 -4.39 4.10
CA ALA A 138 -1.19 -4.99 4.74
C ALA A 138 -0.80 -5.84 5.95
N PHE A 139 0.29 -6.61 5.86
CA PHE A 139 0.77 -7.38 6.99
C PHE A 139 1.31 -6.52 8.14
N VAL A 140 1.93 -5.37 7.86
CA VAL A 140 2.34 -4.42 8.91
C VAL A 140 1.12 -3.89 9.66
N GLY A 141 0.05 -3.52 8.94
CA GLY A 141 -1.18 -2.99 9.53
C GLY A 141 -2.02 -4.03 10.27
N PHE A 142 -2.29 -5.17 9.63
CA PHE A 142 -3.20 -6.18 10.16
C PHE A 142 -2.49 -7.30 10.94
N GLY A 143 -1.23 -7.57 10.63
CA GLY A 143 -0.52 -8.77 11.08
C GLY A 143 0.08 -8.69 12.48
N TRP A 144 0.11 -7.51 13.10
CA TRP A 144 0.79 -7.31 14.38
C TRP A 144 -0.20 -7.18 15.55
N GLN A 145 0.23 -7.67 16.72
CA GLN A 145 -0.48 -7.47 17.98
C GLN A 145 0.52 -7.41 19.12
N ASN A 146 0.36 -6.44 20.03
CA ASN A 146 1.21 -6.26 21.21
C ASN A 146 2.72 -6.21 20.88
N GLY A 147 3.08 -5.59 19.74
CA GLY A 147 4.48 -5.43 19.33
C GLY A 147 5.12 -6.67 18.72
N ALA A 148 4.36 -7.72 18.39
CA ALA A 148 4.85 -8.93 17.74
C ALA A 148 4.01 -9.29 16.50
N PRO A 149 4.63 -9.87 15.45
CA PRO A 149 3.91 -10.41 14.31
C PRO A 149 3.14 -11.67 14.70
N ILE A 150 1.90 -11.79 14.24
CA ILE A 150 1.08 -13.00 14.34
C ILE A 150 1.18 -13.76 13.02
N ARG A 151 1.79 -14.94 13.08
CA ARG A 151 2.05 -15.76 11.90
C ARG A 151 0.76 -16.19 11.19
N GLU A 152 -0.27 -16.54 11.95
CA GLU A 152 -1.55 -17.02 11.43
C GLU A 152 -2.23 -15.96 10.56
N ARG A 153 -2.02 -14.68 10.89
CA ARG A 153 -2.54 -13.55 10.09
C ARG A 153 -1.82 -13.42 8.75
N TRP A 154 -0.50 -13.61 8.73
CA TRP A 154 0.29 -13.69 7.49
C TRP A 154 -0.17 -14.84 6.62
N ASP A 155 -0.31 -16.03 7.22
CA ASP A 155 -0.69 -17.24 6.52
C ASP A 155 -2.10 -17.12 5.91
N ALA A 156 -3.06 -16.52 6.64
CA ALA A 156 -4.40 -16.24 6.13
C ALA A 156 -4.39 -15.27 4.93
N LEU A 157 -3.68 -14.15 5.07
CA LEU A 157 -3.53 -13.13 4.02
C LEU A 157 -2.91 -13.74 2.76
N LEU A 158 -1.79 -14.43 2.90
CA LEU A 158 -1.10 -15.08 1.78
C LEU A 158 -1.95 -16.18 1.13
N THR A 159 -2.64 -16.99 1.92
CA THR A 159 -3.51 -18.04 1.37
C THR A 159 -4.63 -17.42 0.55
N GLY A 160 -5.22 -16.32 1.03
CA GLY A 160 -6.18 -15.52 0.28
C GLY A 160 -5.63 -15.03 -1.05
N TYR A 161 -4.48 -14.35 -1.01
CA TYR A 161 -3.84 -13.79 -2.19
C TYR A 161 -3.51 -14.85 -3.25
N GLN A 162 -2.84 -15.93 -2.84
CA GLN A 162 -2.42 -17.00 -3.74
C GLN A 162 -3.59 -17.77 -4.35
N SER A 163 -4.77 -17.76 -3.73
CA SER A 163 -5.97 -18.38 -4.31
C SER A 163 -6.50 -17.68 -5.56
N VAL A 164 -6.07 -16.44 -5.81
CA VAL A 164 -6.46 -15.63 -6.97
C VAL A 164 -5.28 -15.37 -7.89
N ARG A 165 -4.13 -14.99 -7.31
CA ARG A 165 -2.90 -14.69 -8.05
C ARG A 165 -1.73 -15.42 -7.38
N PRO A 166 -1.34 -16.62 -7.89
CA PRO A 166 -0.23 -17.38 -7.34
C PRO A 166 1.04 -16.55 -7.26
N LEU A 167 1.76 -16.67 -6.15
CA LEU A 167 3.09 -16.08 -6.03
C LEU A 167 4.05 -16.94 -6.84
N THR A 168 4.76 -16.33 -7.77
CA THR A 168 5.86 -16.96 -8.47
C THR A 168 7.13 -16.68 -7.68
N GLY A 169 7.80 -17.74 -7.21
CA GLY A 169 9.16 -17.61 -6.69
C GLY A 169 10.14 -17.27 -7.81
N PHE A 170 11.24 -16.63 -7.44
CA PHE A 170 12.43 -16.52 -8.28
C PHE A 170 13.18 -17.86 -8.30
#